data_AF-A0A833E8S3-F1
#
_entry.id   AF-A0A833E8S3-F1
#
_cell.length_a   1.000
_cell.length_b   1.000
_cell.length_c   1.000
_cell.angle_alpha   90.00
_cell.angle_beta   90.00
_cell.angle_gamma   90.00
#
_symmetry.space_group_name_H-M   'P 1'
#
loop_
_entity.id
_entity.type
_entity.pdbx_description
1 polymer ?
#
loop_
_entity_poly.entity_id
_entity_poly.type
_entity_poly.pdbx_seq_one_letter_code
_entity_poly.pdbx_strand_id
1 'polypeptide(L)'
;MIDRKELLLPPAEYNPSTNKVVIAGHHVNVGGPLPDLRKGEKLLTYTLSLCPVCYRLLPAIIFEKDEKVFIRKTCPEHGEFEELYYSDAKMYKRFLKYTEEGRGAKPYVPQVAPCPFNCGLCPRHLNHTALANLVATNRCDLSCWYCFFYAERVGYVYEPSLEQIRYMVRQLKKQGVTMAVQITGGEPTLREDLVEIVKILRDEGVTHIQLNTHGIKFAKLYFDLGFEKA
;
A
#
# COMPACT_ATOMS: atom_id res chain seq x y z
N MET A 1 -10.73 -12.77 -18.89
CA MET A 1 -10.86 -11.37 -18.41
C MET A 1 -12.02 -11.33 -17.42
N ILE A 2 -11.93 -10.52 -16.37
CA ILE A 2 -13.03 -10.33 -15.39
C ILE A 2 -14.13 -9.51 -16.09
N ASP A 3 -15.41 -9.84 -15.88
CA ASP A 3 -16.52 -9.05 -16.41
C ASP A 3 -16.40 -7.62 -15.87
N ARG A 4 -16.63 -6.62 -16.72
CA ARG A 4 -16.59 -5.20 -16.34
C ARG A 4 -17.54 -4.88 -15.18
N LYS A 5 -18.65 -5.63 -15.04
CA LYS A 5 -19.61 -5.53 -13.92
C LYS A 5 -19.05 -6.03 -12.59
N GLU A 6 -18.01 -6.85 -12.61
CA GLU A 6 -17.36 -7.38 -11.42
C GLU A 6 -16.17 -6.53 -10.96
N LEU A 7 -15.80 -5.47 -11.70
CA LEU A 7 -14.72 -4.58 -11.30
C LEU A 7 -15.16 -3.69 -10.13
N LEU A 8 -14.22 -3.40 -9.23
CA LEU A 8 -14.46 -2.38 -8.21
C LEU A 8 -14.49 -1.00 -8.87
N LEU A 9 -15.37 -0.14 -8.37
CA LEU A 9 -15.38 1.26 -8.76
C LEU A 9 -14.08 1.92 -8.28
N PRO A 10 -13.37 2.64 -9.15
CA PRO A 10 -12.18 3.38 -8.76
C PRO A 10 -12.59 4.52 -7.82
N PRO A 11 -11.77 4.86 -6.81
CA PRO A 11 -12.11 5.89 -5.83
C PRO A 11 -11.97 7.32 -6.37
N ALA A 12 -11.48 7.47 -7.60
CA ALA A 12 -11.16 8.75 -8.19
C ALA A 12 -11.67 8.87 -9.63
N GLU A 13 -11.90 10.11 -10.02
CA GLU A 13 -12.21 10.51 -11.39
C GLU A 13 -11.09 11.40 -11.92
N TYR A 14 -10.69 11.22 -13.18
CA TYR A 14 -9.72 12.09 -13.84
C TYR A 14 -10.37 12.80 -15.01
N ASN A 15 -10.20 14.12 -15.06
CA ASN A 15 -10.64 14.94 -16.17
C ASN A 15 -9.42 15.32 -17.04
N PRO A 16 -9.29 14.73 -18.25
CA PRO A 16 -8.17 15.00 -19.14
C PRO A 16 -8.11 16.44 -19.67
N SER A 17 -9.25 17.13 -19.82
CA SER A 17 -9.25 18.50 -20.36
C SER A 17 -8.71 19.53 -19.38
N THR A 18 -8.81 19.26 -18.08
CA THR A 18 -8.33 20.14 -17.01
C THR A 18 -7.10 19.61 -16.29
N ASN A 19 -6.66 18.38 -16.60
CA ASN A 19 -5.61 17.66 -15.87
C ASN A 19 -5.86 17.62 -14.36
N LYS A 20 -7.11 17.35 -13.95
CA LYS A 20 -7.49 17.28 -12.54
C LYS A 20 -8.00 15.90 -12.17
N VAL A 21 -7.60 15.44 -11.00
CA VAL A 21 -8.14 14.26 -10.34
C VAL A 21 -9.06 14.71 -9.22
N VAL A 22 -10.22 14.06 -9.08
CA VAL A 22 -11.12 14.19 -7.93
C VAL A 22 -11.08 12.88 -7.17
N ILE A 23 -10.70 12.92 -5.89
CA ILE A 23 -10.64 11.74 -5.02
C ILE A 23 -11.11 12.12 -3.62
N ALA A 24 -12.12 11.40 -3.09
CA ALA A 24 -12.70 11.67 -1.77
C ALA A 24 -13.06 13.17 -1.53
N GLY A 25 -13.56 13.86 -2.55
CA GLY A 25 -13.89 15.30 -2.49
C GLY A 25 -12.70 16.26 -2.65
N HIS A 26 -11.47 15.75 -2.74
CA HIS A 26 -10.28 16.56 -2.97
C HIS A 26 -9.98 16.70 -4.46
N HIS A 27 -9.60 17.91 -4.88
CA HIS A 27 -9.14 18.19 -6.24
C HIS A 27 -7.61 18.23 -6.26
N VAL A 28 -7.01 17.38 -7.09
CA VAL A 28 -5.56 17.29 -7.24
C VAL A 28 -5.18 17.58 -8.68
N ASN A 29 -4.27 18.54 -8.86
CA ASN A 29 -3.74 18.87 -10.18
C ASN A 29 -2.75 17.80 -10.64
N VAL A 30 -2.65 17.60 -11.95
CA VAL A 30 -1.69 16.70 -12.59
C VAL A 30 -0.84 17.52 -13.56
N GLY A 31 0.46 17.29 -13.55
CA GLY A 31 1.42 17.94 -14.41
C GLY A 31 2.11 19.15 -13.78
N GLY A 32 3.23 19.52 -14.39
CA GLY A 32 4.15 20.57 -13.98
C GLY A 32 5.39 20.52 -14.87
N PRO A 33 6.33 21.46 -14.69
CA PRO A 33 7.56 21.46 -15.47
C PRO A 33 8.39 20.22 -15.16
N LEU A 34 8.99 19.63 -16.20
CA LEU A 34 10.03 18.63 -16.04
C LEU A 34 11.29 19.33 -15.51
N PRO A 35 11.89 18.90 -14.38
CA PRO A 35 13.09 19.54 -13.86
C PRO A 35 14.29 19.32 -14.78
N ASP A 36 15.14 20.35 -14.88
CA ASP A 36 16.40 20.28 -15.62
C ASP A 36 17.48 19.53 -14.84
N LEU A 37 18.40 18.91 -15.60
CA LEU A 37 19.62 18.33 -15.06
C LEU A 37 20.70 19.43 -14.94
N ARG A 38 21.41 19.50 -13.81
CA ARG A 38 22.44 20.53 -13.56
C ARG A 38 23.84 19.97 -13.83
N LYS A 39 24.83 20.87 -13.91
CA LYS A 39 26.24 20.51 -14.10
C LYS A 39 26.73 19.61 -12.96
N GLY A 40 27.35 18.49 -13.31
CA GLY A 40 27.87 17.50 -12.34
C GLY A 40 26.85 16.44 -11.93
N GLU A 41 25.61 16.50 -12.45
CA GLU A 41 24.59 15.49 -12.23
C GLU A 41 24.54 14.51 -13.39
N LYS A 42 24.24 13.25 -13.08
CA LYS A 42 24.02 12.22 -14.09
C LYS A 42 22.59 11.71 -13.98
N LEU A 43 21.78 11.95 -15.01
CA LEU A 43 20.43 11.42 -15.08
C LEU A 43 20.45 9.88 -15.03
N LEU A 44 19.59 9.31 -14.18
CA LEU A 44 19.37 7.86 -14.08
C LEU A 44 18.04 7.46 -14.71
N THR A 45 16.95 8.13 -14.38
CA THR A 45 15.63 7.89 -14.98
C THR A 45 14.68 9.05 -14.75
N TYR A 46 13.59 9.06 -15.50
CA TYR A 46 12.39 9.86 -15.23
C TYR A 46 11.39 9.06 -14.39
N THR A 47 10.60 9.76 -13.59
CA THR A 47 9.49 9.17 -12.83
C THR A 47 8.39 10.20 -12.59
N LEU A 48 7.31 9.79 -11.94
CA LEU A 48 6.31 10.70 -11.37
C LEU A 48 6.49 10.74 -9.86
N SER A 49 6.22 11.90 -9.26
CA SER A 49 6.25 12.10 -7.82
C SER A 49 5.13 13.06 -7.38
N LEU A 50 4.86 13.13 -6.08
CA LEU A 50 3.86 14.04 -5.54
C LEU A 50 4.54 15.28 -4.97
N CYS A 51 3.92 16.45 -5.15
CA CYS A 51 4.24 17.63 -4.34
C CYS A 51 3.92 17.31 -2.86
N PRO A 52 4.85 17.55 -1.92
CA PRO A 52 4.62 17.24 -0.51
C PRO A 52 3.61 18.18 0.17
N VAL A 53 3.20 19.26 -0.50
CA VAL A 53 2.25 20.25 0.04
C VAL A 53 0.84 20.04 -0.51
N CYS A 54 0.67 20.09 -1.84
CA CYS A 54 -0.65 20.00 -2.47
C CYS A 54 -0.96 18.65 -3.14
N TYR A 55 -0.07 17.65 -3.01
CA TYR A 55 -0.22 16.32 -3.61
C TYR A 55 -0.35 16.28 -5.14
N ARG A 56 -0.11 17.41 -5.83
CA ARG A 56 -0.05 17.47 -7.30
C ARG A 56 0.89 16.40 -7.82
N LEU A 57 0.45 15.63 -8.82
CA LEU A 57 1.28 14.64 -9.50
C LEU A 57 2.19 15.35 -10.50
N LEU A 58 3.50 15.24 -10.31
CA LEU A 58 4.53 15.98 -11.04
C LEU A 58 5.49 15.03 -11.76
N PRO A 59 6.00 15.41 -12.94
CA PRO A 59 7.19 14.77 -13.47
C PRO A 59 8.40 15.03 -12.56
N ALA A 60 9.26 14.03 -12.44
CA ALA A 60 10.45 14.09 -11.62
C ALA A 60 11.61 13.40 -12.32
N ILE A 61 12.83 13.84 -12.00
CA ILE A 61 14.06 13.18 -12.42
C ILE A 61 14.71 12.49 -11.23
N ILE A 62 15.24 11.30 -11.46
CA ILE A 62 16.14 10.61 -10.53
C ILE A 62 17.55 10.71 -11.13
N PHE A 63 18.50 11.22 -10.36
CA PHE A 63 19.85 11.50 -10.83
C PHE A 63 20.89 11.18 -9.75
N GLU A 64 22.11 10.93 -10.20
CA GLU A 64 23.27 10.70 -9.34
C GLU A 64 24.08 11.99 -9.19
N LYS A 65 24.51 12.26 -7.96
CA LYS A 65 25.39 13.37 -7.57
C LYS A 65 26.13 12.97 -6.29
N ASP A 66 27.44 13.23 -6.23
CA ASP A 66 28.27 12.95 -5.05
C ASP A 66 28.13 11.51 -4.51
N GLU A 67 28.18 10.52 -5.42
CA GLU A 67 28.00 9.07 -5.15
C GLU A 67 26.65 8.68 -4.48
N LYS A 68 25.68 9.59 -4.48
CA LYS A 68 24.32 9.41 -3.97
C LYS A 68 23.30 9.56 -5.10
N VAL A 69 22.07 9.10 -4.85
CA VAL A 69 20.95 9.26 -5.77
C VAL A 69 19.94 10.21 -5.17
N PHE A 70 19.52 11.18 -5.96
CA PHE A 70 18.54 12.20 -5.60
C PHE A 70 17.34 12.13 -6.52
N ILE A 71 16.20 12.64 -6.04
CA ILE A 71 15.01 12.89 -6.84
C ILE A 71 14.73 14.39 -6.83
N ARG A 72 14.43 14.98 -7.99
CA ARG A 72 14.00 16.38 -8.12
C ARG A 72 12.65 16.47 -8.81
N LYS A 73 11.80 17.36 -8.32
CA LYS A 73 10.47 17.69 -8.86
C LYS A 73 10.18 19.17 -8.63
N THR A 74 9.41 19.79 -9.52
CA THR A 74 9.08 21.22 -9.40
C THR A 74 7.58 21.44 -9.47
N CYS A 75 7.01 21.92 -8.37
CA CYS A 75 5.61 22.31 -8.28
C CYS A 75 5.44 23.76 -8.75
N PRO A 76 4.51 24.06 -9.68
CA PRO A 76 4.23 25.44 -10.08
C PRO A 76 3.79 26.38 -8.94
N GLU A 77 3.27 25.81 -7.84
CA GLU A 77 2.76 26.57 -6.68
C GLU A 77 3.74 26.59 -5.50
N HIS A 78 4.53 25.53 -5.31
CA HIS A 78 5.35 25.33 -4.11
C HIS A 78 6.86 25.26 -4.38
N GLY A 79 7.28 25.46 -5.64
CA GLY A 79 8.69 25.49 -6.02
C GLY A 79 9.32 24.11 -6.20
N GLU A 80 10.65 24.09 -6.19
CA GLU A 80 11.46 22.89 -6.39
C GLU A 80 11.66 22.13 -5.08
N PHE A 81 11.58 20.81 -5.18
CA PHE A 81 11.96 19.88 -4.13
C PHE A 81 13.06 18.96 -4.65
N GLU A 82 14.17 18.87 -3.93
CA GLU A 82 15.27 17.94 -4.17
C GLU A 82 15.51 17.15 -2.88
N GLU A 83 15.44 15.83 -2.98
CA GLU A 83 15.46 14.94 -1.82
C GLU A 83 16.43 13.77 -2.06
N LEU A 84 17.10 13.32 -0.99
CA LEU A 84 17.92 12.10 -1.05
C LEU A 84 17.00 10.90 -1.32
N TYR A 85 17.22 10.24 -2.44
CA TYR A 85 16.44 9.07 -2.84
C TYR A 85 17.13 7.76 -2.43
N TYR A 86 18.46 7.71 -2.53
CA TYR A 86 19.27 6.56 -2.11
C TYR A 86 20.68 7.02 -1.71
N SER A 87 21.18 6.58 -0.56
CA SER A 87 22.44 7.05 0.03
C SER A 87 23.72 6.50 -0.62
N ASP A 88 23.61 5.46 -1.46
CA ASP A 88 24.72 4.83 -2.16
C ASP A 88 24.34 4.50 -3.62
N ALA A 89 24.91 5.23 -4.57
CA ALA A 89 24.63 5.06 -5.99
C ALA A 89 25.14 3.72 -6.56
N LYS A 90 26.21 3.14 -6.00
CA LYS A 90 26.74 1.83 -6.44
C LYS A 90 25.76 0.72 -6.04
N MET A 91 25.26 0.77 -4.81
CA MET A 91 24.25 -0.17 -4.32
C MET A 91 22.93 -0.02 -5.07
N TYR A 92 22.47 1.21 -5.32
CA TYR A 92 21.30 1.48 -6.16
C TYR A 92 21.41 0.81 -7.53
N LYS A 93 22.53 1.04 -8.25
CA LYS A 93 22.80 0.43 -9.56
C LYS A 93 22.92 -1.10 -9.50
N ARG A 94 23.46 -1.64 -8.40
CA ARG A 94 23.52 -3.09 -8.17
C ARG A 94 22.10 -3.67 -8.06
N PHE A 95 21.20 -3.01 -7.33
CA PHE A 95 19.83 -3.48 -7.13
C PHE A 95 18.97 -3.42 -8.38
N LEU A 96 19.20 -2.44 -9.26
CA LEU A 96 18.55 -2.40 -10.58
C LEU A 96 18.82 -3.66 -11.43
N LYS A 97 19.90 -4.39 -11.19
CA LYS A 97 20.20 -5.66 -11.90
C LYS A 97 19.26 -6.81 -11.52
N TYR A 98 18.55 -6.69 -10.40
CA TYR A 98 17.60 -7.70 -9.93
C TYR A 98 16.15 -7.24 -10.15
N THR A 99 15.92 -6.21 -10.97
CA THR A 99 14.58 -5.80 -11.35
C THR A 99 13.95 -6.89 -12.21
N GLU A 100 12.87 -7.48 -11.70
CA GLU A 100 12.10 -8.51 -12.37
C GLU A 100 10.66 -8.06 -12.49
N GLU A 101 10.07 -8.25 -13.67
CA GLU A 101 8.63 -8.15 -13.83
C GLU A 101 7.99 -9.40 -13.24
N GLY A 102 6.96 -9.22 -12.41
CA GLY A 102 6.25 -10.34 -11.80
C GLY A 102 5.50 -11.16 -12.85
N ARG A 103 4.86 -12.25 -12.40
CA ARG A 103 3.99 -13.08 -13.26
C ARG A 103 2.71 -12.36 -13.72
N GLY A 104 2.57 -11.08 -13.39
CA GLY A 104 1.33 -10.32 -13.52
C GLY A 104 0.25 -10.80 -12.56
N ALA A 105 -0.86 -10.05 -12.55
CA ALA A 105 -2.08 -10.39 -11.86
C ALA A 105 -3.27 -10.13 -12.78
N LYS A 106 -4.44 -10.67 -12.47
CA LYS A 106 -5.68 -10.25 -13.13
C LYS A 106 -6.13 -8.91 -12.55
N PRO A 107 -6.13 -7.81 -13.33
CA PRO A 107 -6.61 -6.54 -12.83
C PRO A 107 -8.10 -6.63 -12.51
N TYR A 108 -8.51 -6.06 -11.38
CA TYR A 108 -9.91 -6.05 -10.94
C TYR A 108 -10.44 -4.63 -10.68
N VAL A 109 -9.67 -3.61 -11.08
CA VAL A 109 -10.06 -2.20 -11.07
C VAL A 109 -9.72 -1.58 -12.43
N PRO A 110 -10.62 -0.80 -13.05
CA PRO A 110 -10.31 -0.10 -14.29
C PRO A 110 -9.26 0.99 -14.06
N GLN A 111 -8.50 1.32 -15.11
CA GLN A 111 -7.59 2.47 -15.09
C GLN A 111 -8.32 3.71 -15.58
N VAL A 112 -8.86 4.51 -14.66
CA VAL A 112 -9.57 5.76 -14.95
C VAL A 112 -8.80 7.00 -14.52
N ALA A 113 -7.81 6.86 -13.63
CA ALA A 113 -6.99 7.94 -13.11
C ALA A 113 -5.50 7.58 -13.12
N PRO A 114 -4.58 8.55 -13.04
CA PRO A 114 -3.16 8.26 -12.87
C PRO A 114 -2.85 7.72 -11.46
N CYS A 115 -1.81 6.89 -11.34
CA CYS A 115 -1.27 6.44 -10.06
C CYS A 115 -0.71 7.66 -9.28
N PRO A 116 -0.98 7.81 -7.96
CA PRO A 116 -1.58 6.83 -7.03
C PRO A 116 -3.10 6.95 -6.82
N PHE A 117 -3.81 7.73 -7.64
CA PHE A 117 -5.23 8.01 -7.42
C PHE A 117 -6.18 6.93 -7.97
N ASN A 118 -5.69 5.95 -8.72
CA ASN A 118 -6.48 4.83 -9.25
C ASN A 118 -6.50 3.60 -8.32
N CYS A 119 -6.47 3.80 -7.00
CA CYS A 119 -6.16 2.76 -6.01
C CYS A 119 -6.83 1.40 -6.28
N GLY A 120 -6.04 0.32 -6.18
CA GLY A 120 -6.42 -1.05 -6.54
C GLY A 120 -5.51 -1.66 -7.61
N LEU A 121 -5.63 -2.96 -7.85
CA LEU A 121 -4.77 -3.67 -8.81
C LEU A 121 -5.28 -3.45 -10.25
N CYS A 122 -4.89 -2.31 -10.83
CA CYS A 122 -5.17 -1.96 -12.23
C CYS A 122 -4.10 -2.53 -13.18
N PRO A 123 -4.29 -2.45 -14.52
CA PRO A 123 -3.34 -2.98 -15.50
C PRO A 123 -1.90 -2.43 -15.44
N ARG A 124 -1.67 -1.32 -14.73
CA ARG A 124 -0.30 -0.80 -14.49
C ARG A 124 0.50 -1.60 -13.47
N HIS A 125 -0.15 -2.47 -12.69
CA HIS A 125 0.54 -3.33 -11.74
C HIS A 125 1.08 -4.57 -12.46
N LEU A 126 2.40 -4.62 -12.58
CA LEU A 126 3.11 -5.73 -13.24
C LEU A 126 3.35 -6.93 -12.31
N ASN A 127 3.00 -6.81 -11.04
CA ASN A 127 3.17 -7.85 -10.04
C ASN A 127 1.85 -8.11 -9.29
N HIS A 128 1.73 -9.30 -8.72
CA HIS A 128 0.58 -9.70 -7.92
C HIS A 128 0.87 -9.57 -6.43
N THR A 129 -0.18 -9.64 -5.60
CA THR A 129 0.01 -9.67 -4.16
C THR A 129 0.76 -10.95 -3.76
N ALA A 130 1.89 -10.81 -3.06
CA ALA A 130 2.66 -11.92 -2.50
C ALA A 130 2.13 -12.32 -1.11
N LEU A 131 1.83 -11.32 -0.27
CA LEU A 131 1.21 -11.48 1.04
C LEU A 131 0.23 -10.32 1.26
N ALA A 132 -1.03 -10.64 1.52
CA ALA A 132 -2.04 -9.64 1.84
C ALA A 132 -2.07 -9.40 3.36
N ASN A 133 -1.90 -8.16 3.80
CA ASN A 133 -2.08 -7.79 5.20
C ASN A 133 -3.54 -7.45 5.46
N LEU A 134 -4.24 -8.27 6.23
CA LEU A 134 -5.59 -8.02 6.69
C LEU A 134 -5.52 -7.38 8.08
N VAL A 135 -5.81 -6.09 8.15
CA VAL A 135 -5.98 -5.39 9.43
C VAL A 135 -7.32 -5.82 10.02
N ALA A 136 -7.28 -6.63 11.09
CA ALA A 136 -8.48 -7.08 11.77
C ALA A 136 -9.05 -6.00 12.71
N THR A 137 -8.19 -5.20 13.32
CA THR A 137 -8.56 -4.05 14.17
C THR A 137 -7.36 -3.12 14.32
N ASN A 138 -7.54 -1.84 14.58
CA ASN A 138 -6.45 -0.97 15.04
C ASN A 138 -6.41 -0.80 16.58
N ARG A 139 -7.30 -1.47 17.33
CA ARG A 139 -7.21 -1.55 18.79
C ARG A 139 -5.94 -2.30 19.19
N CYS A 140 -5.30 -1.87 20.26
CA CYS A 140 -4.11 -2.49 20.85
C CYS A 140 -4.14 -2.26 22.37
N ASP A 141 -3.71 -3.23 23.15
CA ASP A 141 -3.52 -3.13 24.60
C ASP A 141 -2.08 -2.72 24.97
N LEU A 142 -1.26 -2.35 23.97
CA LEU A 142 0.08 -1.77 24.12
C LEU A 142 0.20 -0.41 23.40
N SER A 143 1.15 0.41 23.87
CA SER A 143 1.45 1.76 23.36
C SER A 143 2.93 1.94 22.99
N CYS A 144 3.47 1.04 22.16
CA CYS A 144 4.88 1.05 21.78
C CYS A 144 5.30 2.40 21.16
N TRP A 145 6.43 2.97 21.59
CA TRP A 145 6.89 4.31 21.20
C TRP A 145 7.06 4.49 19.68
N TYR A 146 7.49 3.44 18.98
CA TYR A 146 7.70 3.43 17.53
C TYR A 146 6.43 3.10 16.72
N CYS A 147 5.34 2.66 17.36
CA CYS A 147 4.14 2.20 16.66
C CYS A 147 3.23 3.37 16.29
N PHE A 148 2.98 3.61 15.00
CA PHE A 148 2.12 4.68 14.48
C PHE A 148 0.68 4.24 14.18
N PHE A 149 0.34 2.95 14.39
CA PHE A 149 -0.86 2.34 13.81
C PHE A 149 -2.06 2.21 14.76
N TYR A 150 -1.84 2.21 16.08
CA TYR A 150 -2.90 1.90 17.04
C TYR A 150 -3.92 3.04 17.21
N ALA A 151 -5.16 2.68 17.59
CA ALA A 151 -6.34 3.55 17.53
C ALA A 151 -6.18 4.91 18.22
N GLU A 152 -5.58 4.96 19.42
CA GLU A 152 -5.36 6.21 20.15
C GLU A 152 -4.44 7.17 19.38
N ARG A 153 -3.39 6.63 18.73
CA ARG A 153 -2.46 7.43 17.93
C ARG A 153 -3.04 7.86 16.59
N VAL A 154 -3.98 7.09 16.05
CA VAL A 154 -4.65 7.37 14.78
C VAL A 154 -5.90 8.26 14.96
N GLY A 155 -6.52 8.25 16.14
CA GLY A 155 -7.68 9.09 16.49
C GLY A 155 -9.05 8.53 16.08
N TYR A 156 -9.11 7.29 15.57
CA TYR A 156 -10.37 6.59 15.27
C TYR A 156 -10.20 5.07 15.40
N VAL A 157 -11.32 4.35 15.57
CA VAL A 157 -11.34 2.88 15.58
C VAL A 157 -11.64 2.37 14.19
N TYR A 158 -10.76 1.50 13.68
CA TYR A 158 -10.97 0.70 12.50
C TYR A 158 -11.11 -0.76 12.91
N GLU A 159 -12.27 -1.36 12.65
CA GLU A 159 -12.55 -2.75 12.98
C GLU A 159 -13.63 -3.29 12.01
N PRO A 160 -13.25 -3.92 10.88
CA PRO A 160 -14.21 -4.40 9.90
C PRO A 160 -15.05 -5.56 10.42
N SER A 161 -16.31 -5.60 10.04
CA SER A 161 -17.20 -6.72 10.32
C SER A 161 -16.75 -8.01 9.60
N LEU A 162 -17.22 -9.17 10.06
CA LEU A 162 -16.98 -10.45 9.39
C LEU A 162 -17.44 -10.44 7.93
N GLU A 163 -18.56 -9.77 7.63
CA GLU A 163 -19.05 -9.61 6.26
C GLU A 163 -18.10 -8.77 5.40
N GLN A 164 -17.60 -7.65 5.95
CA GLN A 164 -16.62 -6.81 5.27
C GLN A 164 -15.31 -7.55 5.02
N ILE A 165 -14.84 -8.34 5.99
CA ILE A 165 -13.64 -9.18 5.84
C ILE A 165 -13.85 -10.20 4.72
N ARG A 166 -14.98 -10.92 4.71
CA ARG A 166 -15.31 -11.87 3.65
C ARG A 166 -15.35 -11.17 2.28
N TYR A 167 -15.94 -9.98 2.21
CA TYR A 167 -15.96 -9.16 1.01
C TYR A 167 -14.54 -8.79 0.54
N MET A 168 -13.67 -8.32 1.43
CA MET A 168 -12.28 -7.96 1.13
C MET A 168 -11.50 -9.14 0.55
N VAL A 169 -11.64 -10.33 1.15
CA VAL A 169 -10.96 -11.55 0.72
C VAL A 169 -11.47 -12.00 -0.66
N ARG A 170 -12.78 -11.87 -0.91
CA ARG A 170 -13.35 -12.11 -2.24
C ARG A 170 -12.82 -11.13 -3.29
N GLN A 171 -12.58 -9.87 -2.94
CA GLN A 171 -11.94 -8.92 -3.86
C GLN A 171 -10.48 -9.31 -4.13
N LEU A 172 -9.74 -9.71 -3.11
CA LEU A 172 -8.36 -10.19 -3.26
C LEU A 172 -8.29 -11.41 -4.18
N LYS A 173 -9.23 -12.36 -4.04
CA LYS A 173 -9.30 -13.58 -4.84
C LYS A 173 -9.43 -13.33 -6.33
N LYS A 174 -10.01 -12.19 -6.74
CA LYS A 174 -10.15 -11.81 -8.16
C LYS A 174 -8.80 -11.69 -8.88
N GLN A 175 -7.69 -11.46 -8.16
CA GLN A 175 -6.34 -11.45 -8.74
C GLN A 175 -5.97 -12.78 -9.42
N GLY A 176 -6.58 -13.89 -9.00
CA GLY A 176 -6.37 -15.22 -9.58
C GLY A 176 -5.00 -15.82 -9.26
N VAL A 177 -4.35 -15.38 -8.18
CA VAL A 177 -3.09 -15.91 -7.67
C VAL A 177 -3.29 -16.59 -6.32
N THR A 178 -2.34 -17.43 -5.89
CA THR A 178 -2.37 -18.09 -4.58
C THR A 178 -2.50 -17.05 -3.47
N MET A 179 -3.48 -17.25 -2.58
CA MET A 179 -3.76 -16.31 -1.50
C MET A 179 -2.98 -16.68 -0.24
N ALA A 180 -2.04 -15.82 0.11
CA ALA A 180 -1.45 -15.76 1.44
C ALA A 180 -1.98 -14.51 2.17
N VAL A 181 -2.52 -14.69 3.37
CA VAL A 181 -3.06 -13.60 4.19
C VAL A 181 -2.37 -13.60 5.54
N GLN A 182 -1.87 -12.44 5.95
CA GLN A 182 -1.39 -12.17 7.29
C GLN A 182 -2.44 -11.33 8.02
N ILE A 183 -3.06 -11.90 9.03
CA ILE A 183 -3.92 -11.19 9.97
C ILE A 183 -3.01 -10.34 10.87
N THR A 184 -3.28 -9.05 10.92
CA THR A 184 -2.53 -8.07 11.70
C THR A 184 -3.51 -7.07 12.31
N GLY A 185 -3.01 -6.02 12.94
CA GLY A 185 -3.83 -4.95 13.46
C GLY A 185 -3.02 -3.88 14.18
N GLY A 186 -3.64 -3.30 15.20
CA GLY A 186 -2.95 -3.12 16.47
C GLY A 186 -2.64 -4.52 17.02
N GLU A 187 -3.51 -5.07 17.87
CA GLU A 187 -3.44 -6.45 18.32
C GLU A 187 -4.70 -7.26 17.90
N PRO A 188 -4.58 -8.19 16.93
CA PRO A 188 -5.73 -8.95 16.44
C PRO A 188 -6.34 -9.90 17.49
N THR A 189 -5.59 -10.36 18.49
CA THR A 189 -6.10 -11.26 19.55
C THR A 189 -7.04 -10.58 20.54
N LEU A 190 -7.24 -9.26 20.42
CA LEU A 190 -8.30 -8.53 21.13
C LEU A 190 -9.69 -8.76 20.55
N ARG A 191 -9.80 -9.31 19.34
CA ARG A 191 -11.07 -9.66 18.72
C ARG A 191 -11.53 -11.03 19.18
N GLU A 192 -12.68 -11.09 19.83
CA GLU A 192 -13.32 -12.34 20.27
C GLU A 192 -13.76 -13.22 19.08
N ASP A 193 -13.97 -12.64 17.90
CA ASP A 193 -14.33 -13.33 16.66
C ASP A 193 -13.12 -13.65 15.75
N LEU A 194 -11.89 -13.63 16.27
CA LEU A 194 -10.68 -13.94 15.49
C LEU A 194 -10.73 -15.34 14.86
N VAL A 195 -11.29 -16.33 15.56
CA VAL A 195 -11.43 -17.70 15.04
C VAL A 195 -12.38 -17.73 13.83
N GLU A 196 -13.45 -16.93 13.86
CA GLU A 196 -14.42 -16.77 12.79
C GLU A 196 -13.78 -16.12 11.57
N ILE A 197 -12.89 -15.14 11.77
CA ILE A 197 -12.07 -14.55 10.70
C ILE A 197 -11.22 -15.64 10.03
N VAL A 198 -10.51 -16.46 10.82
CA VAL A 198 -9.70 -17.55 10.27
C VAL A 198 -10.57 -18.55 9.48
N LYS A 199 -11.74 -18.92 9.99
CA LYS A 199 -12.70 -19.78 9.27
C LYS A 199 -13.10 -19.16 7.93
N ILE A 200 -13.45 -17.87 7.90
CA ILE A 200 -13.79 -17.13 6.67
C ILE A 200 -12.63 -17.20 5.67
N LEU A 201 -11.40 -16.95 6.09
CA LEU A 201 -10.23 -17.01 5.21
C LEU A 201 -10.08 -18.40 4.58
N ARG A 202 -10.20 -19.47 5.37
CA ARG A 202 -10.14 -20.85 4.85
C ARG A 202 -11.29 -21.13 3.89
N ASP A 203 -12.52 -20.76 4.24
CA ASP A 203 -13.72 -20.99 3.42
C ASP A 203 -13.61 -20.31 2.06
N GLU A 204 -13.00 -19.12 1.99
CA GLU A 204 -12.78 -18.40 0.74
C GLU A 204 -11.57 -18.94 -0.06
N GLY A 205 -10.82 -19.90 0.48
CA GLY A 205 -9.74 -20.61 -0.19
C GLY A 205 -8.34 -20.03 0.06
N VAL A 206 -8.13 -19.31 1.16
CA VAL A 206 -6.78 -18.87 1.58
C VAL A 206 -5.98 -20.08 2.05
N THR A 207 -4.85 -20.34 1.39
CA THR A 207 -4.03 -21.55 1.64
C THR A 207 -2.94 -21.32 2.67
N HIS A 208 -2.57 -20.06 2.91
CA HIS A 208 -1.55 -19.69 3.90
C HIS A 208 -2.05 -18.54 4.76
N ILE A 209 -2.28 -18.80 6.05
CA ILE A 209 -2.78 -17.82 7.02
C ILE A 209 -1.70 -17.60 8.07
N GLN A 210 -1.27 -16.35 8.22
CA GLN A 210 -0.34 -15.91 9.27
C GLN A 210 -1.08 -15.02 10.27
N LEU A 211 -0.60 -14.98 11.51
CA LEU A 211 -1.08 -14.10 12.55
C LEU A 211 0.11 -13.32 13.12
N ASN A 212 0.07 -11.99 12.99
CA ASN A 212 0.98 -11.10 13.69
C ASN A 212 0.37 -10.68 15.00
N THR A 213 1.04 -11.00 16.10
CA THR A 213 0.60 -10.70 17.47
C THR A 213 1.81 -10.54 18.36
N HIS A 214 1.68 -9.75 19.42
CA HIS A 214 2.69 -9.72 20.49
C HIS A 214 2.57 -10.91 21.46
N GLY A 215 1.56 -11.77 21.31
CA GLY A 215 1.46 -13.06 22.00
C GLY A 215 1.04 -13.01 23.47
N ILE A 216 0.75 -11.82 24.02
CA ILE A 216 0.34 -11.67 25.44
C ILE A 216 -0.96 -12.42 25.72
N LYS A 217 -1.93 -12.42 24.80
CA LYS A 217 -3.17 -13.20 24.95
C LYS A 217 -2.88 -14.70 25.14
N PHE A 218 -1.95 -15.26 24.36
CA PHE A 218 -1.58 -16.68 24.48
C PHE A 218 -0.86 -16.97 25.79
N ALA A 219 0.08 -16.11 26.20
CA ALA A 219 0.73 -16.23 27.50
C ALA A 219 -0.31 -16.20 28.63
N LYS A 220 -1.29 -15.29 28.57
CA LYS A 220 -2.37 -15.22 29.55
C LYS A 220 -3.22 -16.49 29.56
N LEU A 221 -3.67 -16.98 28.41
CA LEU A 221 -4.43 -18.23 28.31
C LEU A 221 -3.64 -19.41 28.91
N TYR A 222 -2.34 -19.50 28.62
CA TYR A 222 -1.47 -20.53 29.18
C TYR A 222 -1.39 -20.47 30.72
N PHE A 223 -1.21 -19.28 31.30
CA PHE A 223 -1.14 -19.13 32.76
C PHE A 223 -2.50 -19.33 33.44
N ASP A 224 -3.59 -18.92 32.80
CA ASP A 224 -4.95 -18.99 33.38
C ASP A 224 -5.56 -20.39 33.26
N LEU A 225 -5.33 -21.09 32.14
CA LEU A 225 -6.00 -22.36 31.80
C LEU A 225 -5.08 -23.58 31.85
N GLY A 226 -3.76 -23.37 31.80
CA GLY A 226 -2.74 -24.43 31.64
C GLY A 226 -2.57 -24.87 30.17
N PHE A 227 -1.46 -25.55 29.89
CA PHE A 227 -1.03 -25.94 28.52
C PHE A 227 -2.11 -26.66 27.69
N GLU A 228 -2.83 -27.61 28.30
CA GLU A 228 -3.79 -28.46 27.58
C GLU A 228 -5.09 -27.74 27.17
N LYS A 229 -5.42 -26.63 27.84
CA LYS A 229 -6.69 -25.91 27.64
C LYS A 229 -6.51 -24.55 26.94
N ALA A 230 -5.29 -24.03 26.91
CA ALA A 230 -4.93 -22.77 26.27
C ALA A 230 -4.84 -22.91 24.75
#